data_AF-A0A8I1RG39-F1
#
_entry.id   AF-A0A8I1RG39-F1
#
_cell.length_a   1.000
_cell.length_b   1.000
_cell.length_c   1.000
_cell.angle_alpha   90.00
_cell.angle_beta   90.00
_cell.angle_gamma   90.00
#
_symmetry.space_group_name_H-M   'P 1'
#
loop_
_entity.id
_entity.type
_entity.pdbx_description
1 polymer ?
#
loop_
_entity_poly.entity_id
_entity_poly.type
_entity_poly.pdbx_seq_one_letter_code
_entity_poly.pdbx_strand_id
1 'polypeptide(L)'
;MSKILVPSNGPDDWKRFLAQPDLHWATGYSARTMAHSWEAATHIPPEVESIMIKGFGSADLLFAVPERKTALPGGTRESQSDVFALVRHPGGLATYTIEGKVDEPFGPTVGEWGASPSAGKTERLAALCDLFGLASCPSDVRYQLLHRTASAVIEAEKFDAKLAGMIVHSFSPTRRWFDEFARFADLIGATGAIQPDEPAMIHLPSGRPLLLGWASGAQEFRAR
;
A
#
# COMPACT_ATOMS: atom_id res chain seq x y z
N MET A 1 2.83 9.88 -17.76
CA MET A 1 1.85 10.90 -17.30
C MET A 1 2.59 12.19 -16.98
N SER A 2 1.89 13.33 -17.01
CA SER A 2 2.45 14.60 -16.51
C SER A 2 2.87 14.46 -15.04
N LYS A 3 3.95 15.14 -14.65
CA LYS A 3 4.40 15.23 -13.25
C LYS A 3 3.78 16.42 -12.49
N ILE A 4 2.88 17.15 -13.15
CA ILE A 4 2.18 18.30 -12.59
C ILE A 4 0.89 17.79 -11.95
N LEU A 5 0.71 18.05 -10.67
CA LEU A 5 -0.46 17.68 -9.89
C LEU A 5 -1.38 18.89 -9.70
N VAL A 6 -2.69 18.64 -9.73
CA VAL A 6 -3.73 19.63 -9.41
C VAL A 6 -4.48 19.14 -8.17
N PRO A 7 -4.77 20.01 -7.18
CA PRO A 7 -5.59 19.63 -6.04
C PRO A 7 -6.93 19.02 -6.46
N SER A 8 -7.38 18.02 -5.71
CA SER A 8 -8.69 17.40 -5.87
C SER A 8 -9.80 18.37 -5.50
N ASN A 9 -10.95 18.29 -6.18
CA ASN A 9 -12.18 18.96 -5.79
C ASN A 9 -13.13 18.06 -4.99
N GLY A 10 -12.70 16.82 -4.69
CA GLY A 10 -13.44 15.86 -3.88
C GLY A 10 -13.36 14.42 -4.41
N PRO A 11 -14.12 13.50 -3.79
CA PRO A 11 -14.01 12.05 -4.06
C PRO A 11 -14.15 11.69 -5.54
N ASP A 12 -15.08 12.31 -6.26
CA ASP A 12 -15.36 11.95 -7.66
C ASP A 12 -14.17 12.21 -8.60
N ASP A 13 -13.23 13.10 -8.24
CA ASP A 13 -11.98 13.30 -8.99
C ASP A 13 -11.09 12.06 -8.98
N TRP A 14 -11.30 11.11 -8.07
CA TRP A 14 -10.54 9.85 -8.01
C TRP A 14 -11.03 8.87 -9.07
N LYS A 15 -12.32 8.90 -9.42
CA LYS A 15 -12.94 7.96 -10.37
C LYS A 15 -12.20 7.92 -11.71
N ARG A 16 -11.72 9.08 -12.20
CA ARG A 16 -11.02 9.19 -13.49
C ARG A 16 -9.69 8.42 -13.56
N PHE A 17 -9.13 8.02 -12.42
CA PHE A 17 -7.86 7.30 -12.36
C PHE A 17 -8.01 5.78 -12.27
N LEU A 18 -9.23 5.30 -12.07
CA LEU A 18 -9.52 3.87 -12.02
C LEU A 18 -9.31 3.20 -13.38
N ALA A 19 -8.79 1.97 -13.36
CA ALA A 19 -8.65 1.16 -14.56
C ALA A 19 -10.00 0.80 -15.21
N GLN A 20 -11.04 0.63 -14.39
CA GLN A 20 -12.41 0.29 -14.81
C GLN A 20 -13.42 1.11 -13.99
N PRO A 21 -13.60 2.40 -14.30
CA PRO A 21 -14.35 3.33 -13.45
C PRO A 21 -15.83 2.95 -13.29
N ASP A 22 -16.45 2.34 -14.29
CA ASP A 22 -17.87 1.95 -14.22
C ASP A 22 -18.10 0.69 -13.38
N LEU A 23 -17.07 -0.15 -13.22
CA LEU A 23 -17.15 -1.38 -12.41
C LEU A 23 -16.69 -1.13 -10.97
N HIS A 24 -15.61 -0.36 -10.79
CA HIS A 24 -14.96 -0.22 -9.48
C HIS A 24 -15.49 0.97 -8.67
N TRP A 25 -16.25 1.89 -9.27
CA TRP A 25 -16.84 3.04 -8.56
C TRP A 25 -18.27 2.76 -8.08
N ALA A 26 -18.41 1.86 -7.11
CA ALA A 26 -19.69 1.49 -6.51
C ALA A 26 -19.60 1.41 -4.98
N THR A 27 -20.73 1.63 -4.30
CA THR A 27 -20.84 1.42 -2.84
C THR A 27 -20.42 -0.01 -2.48
N GLY A 28 -19.67 -0.15 -1.39
CA GLY A 28 -19.15 -1.44 -0.93
C GLY A 28 -17.86 -1.92 -1.62
N TYR A 29 -17.29 -1.14 -2.55
CA TYR A 29 -15.97 -1.38 -3.13
C TYR A 29 -14.92 -0.41 -2.59
N SER A 30 -13.68 -0.88 -2.46
CA SER A 30 -12.58 -0.16 -1.82
C SER A 30 -12.26 1.18 -2.46
N ALA A 31 -12.25 1.28 -3.79
CA ALA A 31 -11.87 2.51 -4.49
C ALA A 31 -12.74 3.73 -4.09
N ARG A 32 -14.07 3.58 -4.12
CA ARG A 32 -15.00 4.66 -3.75
C ARG A 32 -14.96 4.94 -2.25
N THR A 33 -14.90 3.90 -1.42
CA THR A 33 -14.80 4.02 0.04
C THR A 33 -13.52 4.74 0.47
N MET A 34 -12.37 4.42 -0.14
CA MET A 34 -11.10 5.11 0.06
C MET A 34 -11.20 6.59 -0.28
N ALA A 35 -11.71 6.92 -1.48
CA ALA A 35 -11.85 8.30 -1.91
C ALA A 35 -12.68 9.14 -0.92
N HIS A 36 -13.83 8.62 -0.47
CA HIS A 36 -14.66 9.30 0.52
C HIS A 36 -13.98 9.41 1.90
N SER A 37 -13.26 8.38 2.34
CA SER A 37 -12.57 8.39 3.64
C SER A 37 -11.42 9.41 3.67
N TRP A 38 -10.61 9.44 2.62
CA TRP A 38 -9.45 10.34 2.52
C TRP A 38 -9.86 11.80 2.30
N GLU A 39 -10.87 12.06 1.46
CA GLU A 39 -11.35 13.44 1.21
C GLU A 39 -12.18 14.00 2.36
N ALA A 40 -12.78 13.15 3.21
CA ALA A 40 -13.48 13.61 4.42
C ALA A 40 -12.52 13.90 5.58
N ALA A 41 -11.29 13.39 5.55
CA ALA A 41 -10.29 13.65 6.56
C ALA A 41 -9.71 15.06 6.40
N THR A 42 -9.41 15.73 7.51
CA THR A 42 -8.73 17.04 7.46
C THR A 42 -7.30 16.91 6.92
N HIS A 43 -6.63 15.79 7.22
CA HIS A 43 -5.29 15.48 6.75
C HIS A 43 -5.20 14.01 6.31
N ILE A 44 -5.14 13.10 7.27
CA ILE A 44 -5.04 11.65 7.05
C ILE A 44 -6.23 10.99 7.77
N PRO A 45 -6.82 9.91 7.24
CA PRO A 45 -7.80 9.12 8.00
C PRO A 45 -7.24 8.73 9.37
N PRO A 46 -7.94 9.00 10.49
CA PRO A 46 -7.38 8.85 11.84
C PRO A 46 -6.80 7.47 12.16
N GLU A 47 -7.42 6.40 11.63
CA GLU A 47 -6.96 5.02 11.78
C GLU A 47 -5.61 4.77 11.10
N VAL A 48 -5.36 5.42 9.96
CA VAL A 48 -4.08 5.36 9.23
C VAL A 48 -3.05 6.24 9.94
N GLU A 49 -3.44 7.45 10.34
CA GLU A 49 -2.59 8.40 11.05
C GLU A 49 -2.08 7.82 12.37
N SER A 50 -2.95 7.13 13.13
CA SER A 50 -2.60 6.47 14.39
C SER A 50 -1.45 5.47 14.22
N ILE A 51 -1.49 4.63 13.17
CA ILE A 51 -0.42 3.69 12.86
C ILE A 51 0.88 4.43 12.52
N MET A 52 0.80 5.47 11.69
CA MET A 52 1.96 6.28 11.31
C MET A 52 2.61 6.94 12.54
N ILE A 53 1.79 7.49 13.45
CA ILE A 53 2.26 8.14 14.69
C ILE A 53 2.93 7.13 15.61
N LYS A 54 2.33 5.96 15.82
CA LYS A 54 2.91 4.92 16.66
C LYS A 54 4.23 4.38 16.11
N GLY A 55 4.38 4.31 14.79
CA GLY A 55 5.57 3.75 14.15
C GLY A 55 6.72 4.76 13.97
N PHE A 56 6.44 5.96 13.48
CA PHE A 56 7.46 6.97 13.14
C PHE A 56 7.32 8.31 13.87
N GLY A 57 6.38 8.44 14.81
CA GLY A 57 6.06 9.70 15.48
C GLY A 57 5.16 10.60 14.65
N SER A 58 4.95 11.85 15.10
CA SER A 58 4.02 12.82 14.48
C SER A 58 4.05 12.78 12.95
N ALA A 59 2.88 12.72 12.32
CA ALA A 59 2.73 12.61 10.88
C ALA A 59 2.22 13.94 10.30
N ASP A 60 3.00 14.58 9.44
CA ASP A 60 2.62 15.79 8.72
C ASP A 60 2.46 15.45 7.23
N LEU A 61 1.21 15.36 6.75
CA LEU A 61 0.92 15.03 5.36
C LEU A 61 1.32 16.19 4.43
N LEU A 62 2.31 15.95 3.56
CA LEU A 62 2.72 16.94 2.57
C LEU A 62 1.80 16.91 1.35
N PHE A 63 1.51 15.71 0.83
CA PHE A 63 0.48 15.48 -0.17
C PHE A 63 0.15 14.00 -0.29
N ALA A 64 -1.05 13.71 -0.81
CA ALA A 64 -1.48 12.37 -1.22
C ALA A 64 -1.87 12.35 -2.70
N VAL A 65 -1.62 11.23 -3.37
CA VAL A 65 -1.95 11.02 -4.79
C VAL A 65 -2.72 9.71 -4.91
N PRO A 66 -3.97 9.72 -5.39
CA PRO A 66 -4.70 8.49 -5.65
C PRO A 66 -4.10 7.75 -6.84
N GLU A 67 -4.27 6.43 -6.86
CA GLU A 67 -3.98 5.57 -8.02
C GLU A 67 -2.52 5.71 -8.53
N ARG A 68 -1.58 5.81 -7.59
CA ARG A 68 -0.18 6.08 -7.89
C ARG A 68 0.48 4.92 -8.61
N LYS A 69 0.87 5.15 -9.86
CA LYS A 69 1.70 4.23 -10.64
C LYS A 69 3.18 4.34 -10.29
N THR A 70 3.77 3.19 -10.01
CA THR A 70 5.17 2.99 -9.66
C THR A 70 5.77 1.95 -10.61
N ALA A 71 6.74 2.38 -11.41
CA ALA A 71 7.53 1.47 -12.23
C ALA A 71 8.25 0.44 -11.35
N LEU A 72 8.18 -0.83 -11.78
CA LEU A 72 8.86 -1.96 -11.14
C LEU A 72 9.88 -2.57 -12.10
N PRO A 73 10.98 -3.16 -11.60
CA PRO A 73 11.94 -3.90 -12.42
C PRO A 73 11.29 -5.02 -13.26
N GLY A 74 11.99 -5.50 -14.30
CA GLY A 74 11.53 -6.62 -15.11
C GLY A 74 10.37 -6.36 -16.08
N GLY A 75 10.08 -5.10 -16.44
CA GLY A 75 9.18 -4.82 -17.56
C GLY A 75 8.41 -3.51 -17.48
N THR A 76 7.46 -3.34 -18.40
CA THR A 76 6.73 -2.07 -18.59
C THR A 76 5.51 -1.91 -17.70
N ARG A 77 4.98 -3.01 -17.13
CA ARG A 77 3.76 -2.95 -16.30
C ARG A 77 4.07 -2.40 -14.92
N GLU A 78 3.46 -1.29 -14.55
CA GLU A 78 3.61 -0.63 -13.25
C GLU A 78 2.77 -1.31 -12.16
N SER A 79 3.13 -1.08 -10.89
CA SER A 79 2.22 -1.26 -9.75
C SER A 79 1.45 0.04 -9.53
N GLN A 80 0.14 -0.02 -9.29
CA GLN A 80 -0.74 1.14 -9.10
C GLN A 80 -1.39 1.17 -7.71
N SER A 81 -0.78 1.76 -6.68
CA SER A 81 -1.33 1.74 -5.31
C SER A 81 -2.53 2.69 -5.18
N ASP A 82 -3.52 2.34 -4.35
CA ASP A 82 -4.76 3.12 -4.25
C ASP A 82 -4.51 4.54 -3.74
N VAL A 83 -3.62 4.70 -2.76
CA VAL A 83 -3.08 6.01 -2.35
C VAL A 83 -1.57 5.93 -2.17
N PHE A 84 -0.89 6.95 -2.67
CA PHE A 84 0.48 7.28 -2.25
C PHE A 84 0.44 8.52 -1.36
N ALA A 85 1.07 8.47 -0.20
CA ALA A 85 1.21 9.63 0.68
C ALA A 85 2.69 9.95 0.92
N LEU A 86 3.07 11.21 0.74
CA LEU A 86 4.35 11.73 1.19
C LEU A 86 4.12 12.46 2.53
N VAL A 87 4.76 11.96 3.57
CA VAL A 87 4.54 12.39 4.95
C VAL A 87 5.88 12.79 5.56
N ARG A 88 5.90 13.88 6.33
CA ARG A 88 7.05 14.26 7.15
C ARG A 88 6.85 13.72 8.57
N HIS A 89 7.89 13.04 9.05
CA HIS A 89 8.03 12.61 10.44
C HIS A 89 9.26 13.28 11.08
N PRO A 90 9.41 13.23 12.42
CA PRO A 90 10.63 13.67 13.09
C PRO A 90 11.90 12.97 12.56
N GLY A 91 11.78 11.70 12.17
CA GLY A 91 12.88 10.90 11.61
C GLY A 91 13.23 11.22 10.15
N GLY A 92 12.42 12.03 9.45
CA GLY A 92 12.62 12.41 8.05
C GLY A 92 11.36 12.23 7.20
N LEU A 93 11.53 12.34 5.88
CA LEU A 93 10.45 12.05 4.94
C LEU A 93 10.16 10.54 4.92
N ALA A 94 8.88 10.22 4.83
CA ALA A 94 8.35 8.89 4.63
C ALA A 94 7.46 8.85 3.40
N THR A 95 7.60 7.80 2.60
CA THR A 95 6.62 7.46 1.56
C THR A 95 5.75 6.31 2.04
N TYR A 96 4.45 6.45 1.84
CA TYR A 96 3.50 5.40 2.12
C TYR A 96 2.74 4.99 0.86
N THR A 97 2.58 3.70 0.67
CA THR A 97 1.51 3.17 -0.18
C THR A 97 0.39 2.65 0.69
N ILE A 98 -0.83 3.05 0.41
CA ILE A 98 -2.03 2.62 1.12
C ILE A 98 -2.87 1.82 0.14
N GLU A 99 -3.28 0.62 0.55
CA GLU A 99 -4.18 -0.24 -0.23
C GLU A 99 -5.52 -0.37 0.47
N GLY A 100 -6.59 0.03 -0.20
CA GLY A 100 -7.95 -0.14 0.27
C GLY A 100 -8.40 -1.59 0.15
N LYS A 101 -9.14 -2.08 1.15
CA LYS A 101 -9.82 -3.38 1.09
C LYS A 101 -11.20 -3.34 1.68
N VAL A 102 -12.16 -4.04 1.06
CA VAL A 102 -13.45 -4.35 1.69
C VAL A 102 -13.58 -5.87 1.81
N ASP A 103 -14.16 -6.53 0.82
CA ASP A 103 -14.39 -7.98 0.85
C ASP A 103 -13.62 -8.71 -0.27
N GLU A 104 -13.11 -7.97 -1.24
CA GLU A 104 -12.33 -8.46 -2.37
C GLU A 104 -10.93 -8.93 -1.94
N PRO A 105 -10.41 -10.03 -2.53
CA PRO A 105 -9.09 -10.55 -2.17
C PRO A 105 -7.96 -9.63 -2.65
N PHE A 106 -6.73 -9.93 -2.22
CA PHE A 106 -5.51 -9.30 -2.74
C PHE A 106 -5.13 -9.74 -4.17
N GLY A 107 -6.08 -10.28 -4.95
CA GLY A 107 -5.81 -10.86 -6.25
C GLY A 107 -4.97 -12.15 -6.19
N PRO A 108 -4.21 -12.46 -7.25
CA PRO A 108 -3.53 -13.75 -7.38
C PRO A 108 -2.37 -13.91 -6.41
N THR A 109 -2.05 -15.16 -6.08
CA THR A 109 -0.81 -15.52 -5.40
C THR A 109 0.39 -15.40 -6.34
N VAL A 110 1.61 -15.43 -5.79
CA VAL A 110 2.86 -15.43 -6.57
C VAL A 110 2.90 -16.61 -7.54
N GLY A 111 2.43 -17.79 -7.11
CA GLY A 111 2.36 -18.99 -7.93
C GLY A 111 1.38 -18.86 -9.07
N GLU A 112 0.16 -18.36 -8.80
CA GLU A 112 -0.85 -18.09 -9.83
C GLU A 112 -0.38 -17.04 -10.84
N TRP A 113 0.21 -15.94 -10.36
CA TRP A 113 0.75 -14.89 -11.20
C TRP A 113 1.94 -15.38 -12.05
N GLY A 114 2.77 -16.26 -11.46
CA GLY A 114 3.96 -16.84 -12.06
C GLY A 114 3.72 -18.03 -12.99
N ALA A 115 2.50 -18.60 -13.04
CA ALA A 115 2.19 -19.82 -13.79
C ALA A 115 2.51 -19.76 -15.29
N SER A 116 2.51 -18.56 -15.87
CA SER A 116 3.04 -18.30 -17.22
C SER A 116 4.26 -17.39 -17.10
N PRO A 117 5.47 -17.98 -16.93
CA PRO A 117 6.69 -17.22 -16.71
C PRO A 117 7.12 -16.51 -18.00
N SER A 118 7.69 -15.33 -17.83
CA SER A 118 8.42 -14.60 -18.88
C SER A 118 9.71 -14.07 -18.26
N ALA A 119 10.71 -13.76 -19.08
CA ALA A 119 11.98 -13.20 -18.59
C ALA A 119 11.73 -12.00 -17.65
N GLY A 120 10.80 -11.12 -18.03
CA GLY A 120 10.42 -9.96 -17.23
C GLY A 120 9.73 -10.31 -15.90
N LYS A 121 8.84 -11.31 -15.87
CA LYS A 121 8.22 -11.75 -14.60
C LYS A 121 9.25 -12.34 -13.65
N THR A 122 10.19 -13.13 -14.17
CA THR A 122 11.27 -13.73 -13.38
C THR A 122 12.20 -12.64 -12.83
N GLU A 123 12.66 -11.71 -13.67
CA GLU A 123 13.49 -10.58 -13.25
C GLU A 123 12.77 -9.73 -12.20
N ARG A 124 11.48 -9.45 -12.40
CA ARG A 124 10.67 -8.71 -11.44
C ARG A 124 10.60 -9.41 -10.10
N LEU A 125 10.23 -10.69 -10.08
CA LEU A 125 10.10 -11.41 -8.81
C LEU A 125 11.44 -11.48 -8.08
N ALA A 126 12.54 -11.72 -8.79
CA ALA A 126 13.88 -11.69 -8.22
C ALA A 126 14.19 -10.32 -7.58
N ALA A 127 13.98 -9.22 -8.31
CA ALA A 127 14.23 -7.88 -7.78
C ALA A 127 13.34 -7.52 -6.57
N LEU A 128 12.09 -7.99 -6.55
CA LEU A 128 11.20 -7.83 -5.40
C LEU A 128 11.69 -8.64 -4.20
N CYS A 129 12.16 -9.87 -4.41
CA CYS A 129 12.75 -10.70 -3.36
C CYS A 129 14.02 -10.05 -2.79
N ASP A 130 14.91 -9.56 -3.65
CA ASP A 130 16.15 -8.89 -3.24
C ASP A 130 15.88 -7.65 -2.37
N LEU A 131 14.85 -6.87 -2.73
CA LEU A 131 14.43 -5.69 -1.96
C LEU A 131 14.06 -6.01 -0.51
N PHE A 132 13.52 -7.21 -0.27
CA PHE A 132 13.11 -7.67 1.06
C PHE A 132 14.08 -8.68 1.69
N GLY A 133 15.20 -9.00 1.02
CA GLY A 133 16.18 -9.97 1.50
C GLY A 133 15.68 -11.41 1.48
N LEU A 134 14.72 -11.73 0.62
CA LEU A 134 14.19 -13.08 0.46
C LEU A 134 15.02 -13.85 -0.56
N ALA A 135 15.37 -15.10 -0.24
CA ALA A 135 15.96 -16.01 -1.23
C ALA A 135 14.95 -16.40 -2.32
N SER A 136 13.69 -16.57 -1.94
CA SER A 136 12.55 -16.76 -2.83
C SER A 136 11.26 -16.39 -2.11
N CYS A 137 10.22 -16.05 -2.88
CA CYS A 137 8.89 -15.78 -2.33
C CYS A 137 8.02 -17.05 -2.43
N PRO A 138 7.40 -17.52 -1.32
CA PRO A 138 6.50 -18.67 -1.36
C PRO A 138 5.33 -18.45 -2.34
N SER A 139 4.96 -19.51 -3.06
CA SER A 139 3.99 -19.45 -4.16
C SER A 139 2.59 -19.04 -3.73
N ASP A 140 2.24 -19.25 -2.47
CA ASP A 140 0.93 -18.97 -1.87
C ASP A 140 0.83 -17.56 -1.26
N VAL A 141 1.90 -16.75 -1.28
CA VAL A 141 1.85 -15.33 -0.89
C VAL A 141 1.06 -14.52 -1.92
N ARG A 142 0.25 -13.55 -1.48
CA ARG A 142 -0.45 -12.62 -2.36
C ARG A 142 0.55 -11.70 -3.07
N TYR A 143 0.57 -11.77 -4.41
CA TYR A 143 1.50 -10.98 -5.21
C TYR A 143 1.28 -9.47 -5.04
N GLN A 144 0.03 -9.03 -4.82
CA GLN A 144 -0.30 -7.64 -4.54
C GLN A 144 0.44 -7.07 -3.33
N LEU A 145 0.48 -7.80 -2.21
CA LEU A 145 1.18 -7.35 -1.00
C LEU A 145 2.67 -7.10 -1.28
N LEU A 146 3.31 -8.00 -2.01
CA LEU A 146 4.73 -7.89 -2.38
C LEU A 146 5.00 -6.63 -3.20
N HIS A 147 4.26 -6.43 -4.30
CA HIS A 147 4.57 -5.34 -5.23
C HIS A 147 4.08 -3.96 -4.73
N ARG A 148 3.05 -3.92 -3.87
CA ARG A 148 2.61 -2.68 -3.20
C ARG A 148 3.64 -2.20 -2.19
N THR A 149 4.10 -3.11 -1.34
CA THR A 149 5.15 -2.81 -0.36
C THR A 149 6.42 -2.34 -1.06
N ALA A 150 6.81 -2.99 -2.15
CA ALA A 150 7.98 -2.58 -2.93
C ALA A 150 7.80 -1.20 -3.56
N SER A 151 6.57 -0.84 -3.95
CA SER A 151 6.28 0.48 -4.48
C SER A 151 6.55 1.57 -3.46
N ALA A 152 6.22 1.36 -2.18
CA ALA A 152 6.54 2.34 -1.12
C ALA A 152 8.05 2.58 -1.00
N VAL A 153 8.85 1.52 -1.05
CA VAL A 153 10.32 1.59 -0.93
C VAL A 153 10.96 2.23 -2.16
N ILE A 154 10.52 1.86 -3.36
CA ILE A 154 11.01 2.46 -4.62
C ILE A 154 10.66 3.94 -4.67
N GLU A 155 9.46 4.32 -4.23
CA GLU A 155 9.11 5.72 -4.12
C GLU A 155 9.91 6.44 -3.04
N ALA A 156 10.27 5.76 -1.94
CA ALA A 156 11.13 6.34 -0.92
C ALA A 156 12.47 6.77 -1.52
N GLU A 157 13.06 5.94 -2.38
CA GLU A 157 14.31 6.26 -3.08
C GLU A 157 14.18 7.46 -4.01
N LYS A 158 13.06 7.57 -4.74
CA LYS A 158 12.82 8.70 -5.65
C LYS A 158 12.66 10.03 -4.93
N PHE A 159 12.09 10.01 -3.73
CA PHE A 159 11.87 11.21 -2.91
C PHE A 159 12.98 11.47 -1.89
N ASP A 160 14.06 10.68 -1.92
CA ASP A 160 15.12 10.70 -0.89
C ASP A 160 14.53 10.59 0.54
N ALA A 161 13.49 9.76 0.67
CA ALA A 161 12.82 9.49 1.92
C ALA A 161 13.59 8.45 2.73
N LYS A 162 13.80 8.78 4.01
CA LYS A 162 14.51 7.93 4.97
C LYS A 162 13.67 6.75 5.44
N LEU A 163 12.35 6.88 5.32
CA LEU A 163 11.36 5.95 5.85
C LEU A 163 10.44 5.50 4.71
N ALA A 164 9.92 4.29 4.81
CA ALA A 164 8.89 3.78 3.91
C ALA A 164 7.78 3.10 4.72
N GLY A 165 6.57 3.04 4.16
CA GLY A 165 5.48 2.30 4.78
C GLY A 165 4.47 1.73 3.80
N MET A 166 3.89 0.59 4.15
CA MET A 166 2.75 0.02 3.45
C MET A 166 1.64 -0.26 4.46
N ILE A 167 0.47 0.35 4.25
CA ILE A 167 -0.67 0.18 5.14
C ILE A 167 -1.86 -0.33 4.33
N VAL A 168 -2.49 -1.40 4.80
CA VAL A 168 -3.80 -1.80 4.29
C VAL A 168 -4.86 -1.01 5.05
N HIS A 169 -5.69 -0.24 4.34
CA HIS A 169 -6.83 0.47 4.90
C HIS A 169 -8.09 -0.36 4.63
N SER A 170 -8.47 -1.17 5.61
CA SER A 170 -9.54 -2.15 5.46
C SER A 170 -10.86 -1.64 6.03
N PHE A 171 -11.89 -1.63 5.21
CA PHE A 171 -13.26 -1.34 5.61
C PHE A 171 -14.08 -2.62 5.83
N SER A 172 -13.43 -3.77 5.94
CA SER A 172 -14.09 -5.04 6.29
C SER A 172 -14.40 -5.09 7.80
N PRO A 173 -15.66 -5.33 8.22
CA PRO A 173 -16.02 -5.41 9.63
C PRO A 173 -15.42 -6.63 10.32
N THR A 174 -15.08 -7.67 9.55
CA THR A 174 -14.43 -8.89 10.03
C THR A 174 -12.94 -8.92 9.73
N ARG A 175 -12.35 -7.80 9.26
CA ARG A 175 -10.94 -7.69 8.86
C ARG A 175 -10.55 -8.78 7.86
N ARG A 176 -11.43 -9.05 6.89
CA ARG A 176 -11.20 -10.07 5.87
C ARG A 176 -9.84 -9.85 5.20
N TRP A 177 -9.09 -10.94 5.03
CA TRP A 177 -7.73 -10.98 4.47
C TRP A 177 -6.60 -10.49 5.39
N PHE A 178 -6.89 -10.18 6.66
CA PHE A 178 -5.83 -9.86 7.63
C PHE A 178 -4.79 -10.98 7.76
N ASP A 179 -5.21 -12.24 7.82
CA ASP A 179 -4.28 -13.38 7.96
C ASP A 179 -3.27 -13.47 6.80
N GLU A 180 -3.69 -13.11 5.58
CA GLU A 180 -2.82 -13.07 4.40
C GLU A 180 -1.78 -11.94 4.51
N PHE A 181 -2.22 -10.78 5.02
CA PHE A 181 -1.34 -9.65 5.30
C PHE A 181 -0.36 -9.96 6.43
N ALA A 182 -0.84 -10.55 7.52
CA ALA A 182 -0.02 -10.93 8.66
C ALA A 182 1.06 -11.94 8.26
N ARG A 183 0.68 -12.96 7.49
CA ARG A 183 1.62 -13.95 6.96
C ARG A 183 2.68 -13.32 6.04
N PHE A 184 2.29 -12.35 5.22
CA PHE A 184 3.24 -11.60 4.40
C PHE A 184 4.19 -10.76 5.25
N ALA A 185 3.69 -10.07 6.28
CA ALA A 185 4.51 -9.28 7.19
C ALA A 185 5.57 -10.15 7.89
N ASP A 186 5.17 -11.32 8.40
CA ASP A 186 6.08 -12.29 9.01
C ASP A 186 7.15 -12.78 8.02
N LEU A 187 6.77 -13.08 6.77
CA LEU A 187 7.69 -13.51 5.72
C LEU A 187 8.82 -12.50 5.48
N ILE A 188 8.51 -11.21 5.48
CA ILE A 188 9.51 -10.15 5.24
C ILE A 188 10.17 -9.63 6.53
N GLY A 189 9.99 -10.33 7.65
CA GLY A 189 10.74 -10.11 8.88
C GLY A 189 10.12 -9.10 9.85
N ALA A 190 8.80 -8.94 9.86
CA ALA A 190 8.10 -8.21 10.91
C ALA A 190 8.49 -8.74 12.30
N THR A 191 8.84 -7.81 13.20
CA THR A 191 9.21 -8.15 14.57
C THR A 191 7.94 -8.33 15.42
N GLY A 192 7.68 -9.58 15.80
CA GLY A 192 6.48 -9.93 16.58
C GLY A 192 5.24 -10.11 15.71
N ALA A 193 4.20 -10.70 16.30
CA ALA A 193 2.94 -10.93 15.60
C ALA A 193 2.23 -9.60 15.33
N ILE A 194 2.10 -9.24 14.06
CA ILE A 194 1.36 -8.04 13.66
C ILE A 194 -0.07 -8.07 14.19
N GLN A 195 -0.55 -6.93 14.67
CA GLN A 195 -1.91 -6.75 15.16
C GLN A 195 -2.62 -5.70 14.30
N PRO A 196 -3.94 -5.82 14.11
CA PRO A 196 -4.72 -4.74 13.53
C PRO A 196 -4.54 -3.45 14.34
N ASP A 197 -4.50 -2.32 13.64
CA ASP A 197 -4.43 -0.97 14.22
C ASP A 197 -3.12 -0.65 14.96
N GLU A 198 -2.12 -1.54 14.83
CA GLU A 198 -0.76 -1.38 15.34
C GLU A 198 0.26 -1.43 14.18
N PRO A 199 1.35 -0.64 14.25
CA PRO A 199 2.43 -0.76 13.28
C PRO A 199 3.31 -1.97 13.58
N ALA A 200 3.85 -2.59 12.53
CA ALA A 200 4.96 -3.52 12.61
C ALA A 200 6.17 -2.93 11.89
N MET A 201 7.35 -3.04 12.52
CA MET A 201 8.59 -2.46 12.01
C MET A 201 9.51 -3.53 11.43
N ILE A 202 10.11 -3.21 10.28
CA ILE A 202 11.05 -4.05 9.54
C ILE A 202 12.27 -3.21 9.16
N HIS A 203 13.45 -3.81 9.20
CA HIS A 203 14.65 -3.25 8.59
C HIS A 203 14.92 -3.97 7.27
N LEU A 204 14.87 -3.22 6.17
CA LEU A 204 15.18 -3.76 4.86
C LEU A 204 16.69 -4.06 4.74
N PRO A 205 17.13 -4.89 3.78
CA PRO A 205 18.55 -5.10 3.49
C PRO A 205 19.33 -3.80 3.23
N SER A 206 18.67 -2.76 2.71
CA SER A 206 19.24 -1.42 2.53
C SER A 206 19.47 -0.65 3.85
N GLY A 207 19.02 -1.18 4.98
CA GLY A 207 18.98 -0.51 6.29
C GLY A 207 17.80 0.44 6.47
N ARG A 208 16.98 0.67 5.43
CA ARG A 208 15.83 1.57 5.51
C ARG A 208 14.74 0.97 6.42
N PRO A 209 14.22 1.74 7.41
CA PRO A 209 13.04 1.34 8.17
C PRO A 209 11.80 1.27 7.27
N LEU A 210 11.10 0.15 7.34
CA LEU A 210 9.82 -0.08 6.71
C LEU A 210 8.75 -0.30 7.78
N LEU A 211 7.67 0.46 7.69
CA LEU A 211 6.46 0.28 8.49
C LEU A 211 5.45 -0.57 7.70
N LEU A 212 4.87 -1.57 8.36
CA LEU A 212 3.67 -2.25 7.88
C LEU A 212 2.51 -1.97 8.83
N GLY A 213 1.29 -1.86 8.31
CA GLY A 213 0.12 -1.70 9.16
C GLY A 213 -1.17 -2.17 8.52
N TRP A 214 -2.14 -2.51 9.37
CA TRP A 214 -3.52 -2.77 8.96
C TRP A 214 -4.43 -1.80 9.70
N ALA A 215 -4.97 -0.80 9.02
CA ALA A 215 -5.91 0.18 9.58
C ALA A 215 -7.36 -0.29 9.39
N SER A 216 -8.09 -0.42 10.50
CA SER A 216 -9.52 -0.73 10.50
C SER A 216 -10.32 0.55 10.21
N GLY A 217 -10.77 0.68 8.97
CA GLY A 217 -11.46 1.83 8.45
C GLY A 217 -12.85 2.05 9.04
N ALA A 218 -13.23 3.33 9.17
CA ALA A 218 -14.55 3.71 9.67
C ALA A 218 -15.67 3.17 8.75
N GLN A 219 -16.58 2.38 9.33
CA GLN A 219 -17.60 1.64 8.59
C GLN A 219 -18.63 2.53 7.87
N GLU A 220 -18.77 3.79 8.30
CA GLU A 220 -19.62 4.77 7.63
C GLU A 220 -19.24 4.99 6.17
N PHE A 221 -17.95 4.88 5.80
CA PHE A 221 -17.50 5.06 4.42
C PHE A 221 -17.76 3.84 3.54
N ARG A 222 -17.99 2.66 4.14
CA ARG A 222 -18.40 1.46 3.39
C ARG A 222 -19.83 1.59 2.89
N ALA A 223 -20.71 2.19 3.70
CA ALA A 223 -22.13 2.31 3.42
C ALA A 223 -22.48 3.52 2.53
N ARG A 224 -21.55 4.45 2.36
CA ARG A 224 -21.72 5.65 1.54
C ARG A 224 -21.63 5.36 0.05
#